data_AF-A0A960JC40-F1
#
_entry.id   AF-A0A960JC40-F1
#
_cell.length_a   1.000
_cell.length_b   1.000
_cell.length_c   1.000
_cell.angle_alpha   90.00
_cell.angle_beta   90.00
_cell.angle_gamma   90.00
#
_symmetry.space_group_name_H-M   'P 1'
#
loop_
_entity.id
_entity.type
_entity.pdbx_description
1 polymer ?
#
loop_
_entity_poly.entity_id
_entity_poly.type
_entity_poly.pdbx_seq_one_letter_code
_entity_poly.pdbx_strand_id
1 'polypeptide(L)'
;MLLPWRPETSGMLATALFLGAMAMLFRPLAQLVDDVRRQTPELGERLQRTAALMAVGGGLALALVSFAGNASAPPVTPETVRQTVLDWADRSGFHAQPEPAGSAYFFAYTLHLPSDLPVTASRTKARPDDITVAATLRLSGEHQGAFNEPFRRRLQSDLGEGVEIRFEPNALHVEQRIPIQSLSRATFHQAVLDADAALVRARSMVQGR
;
A
#
# COMPACT_ATOMS: atom_id res chain seq x y z
N MET A 1 9.21 28.90 44.62
CA MET A 1 9.42 27.47 44.89
C MET A 1 8.53 26.69 43.93
N LEU A 2 9.09 26.17 42.84
CA LEU A 2 8.39 25.37 41.83
C LEU A 2 9.04 23.98 41.82
N LEU A 3 8.24 22.93 42.00
CA LEU A 3 8.66 21.53 41.89
C LEU A 3 8.93 21.17 40.42
N PRO A 4 9.95 20.35 40.11
CA PRO A 4 10.23 19.93 38.75
C PRO A 4 9.23 18.84 38.30
N TRP A 5 8.64 19.08 37.13
CA TRP A 5 7.77 18.14 36.42
C TRP A 5 8.61 17.00 35.82
N ARG A 6 8.30 15.73 36.15
CA ARG A 6 8.92 14.54 35.54
C ARG A 6 7.97 13.92 34.50
N PRO A 7 8.41 13.66 33.26
CA PRO A 7 7.54 13.23 32.17
C PRO A 7 7.28 11.70 32.09
N GLU A 8 7.63 10.90 33.10
CA GLU A 8 7.66 9.43 32.97
C GLU A 8 6.36 8.70 33.38
N THR A 9 5.37 9.36 34.01
CA THR A 9 4.19 8.66 34.56
C THR A 9 2.92 8.76 33.71
N SER A 10 2.91 9.57 32.64
CA SER A 10 1.72 9.82 31.83
C SER A 10 1.37 8.67 30.87
N GLY A 11 2.37 7.87 30.47
CA GLY A 11 2.18 6.78 29.49
C GLY A 11 1.44 5.56 30.06
N MET A 12 1.76 5.15 31.29
CA MET A 12 1.21 3.92 31.86
C MET A 12 -0.29 4.01 32.22
N LEU A 13 -0.77 5.19 32.59
CA LEU A 13 -2.20 5.41 32.89
C LEU A 13 -3.07 5.40 31.63
N ALA A 14 -2.56 5.88 30.50
CA ALA A 14 -3.28 5.83 29.23
C ALA A 14 -3.45 4.39 28.70
N THR A 15 -2.43 3.53 28.90
CA THR A 15 -2.49 2.12 28.49
C THR A 15 -3.48 1.31 29.34
N ALA A 16 -3.55 1.57 30.65
CA ALA A 16 -4.46 0.87 31.55
C ALA A 16 -5.94 1.18 31.26
N LEU A 17 -6.26 2.44 30.92
CA LEU A 17 -7.62 2.85 30.55
C LEU A 17 -8.06 2.26 29.20
N PHE A 18 -7.14 2.12 28.25
CA PHE A 18 -7.42 1.52 26.94
C PHE A 18 -7.73 0.01 27.05
N LEU A 19 -7.01 -0.72 27.91
CA LEU A 19 -7.26 -2.14 28.18
C LEU A 19 -8.59 -2.38 28.91
N GLY A 20 -8.98 -1.48 29.82
CA GLY A 20 -10.28 -1.53 30.49
C GLY A 20 -11.47 -1.35 29.54
N ALA A 21 -11.34 -0.46 28.55
CA ALA A 21 -12.37 -0.23 27.53
C ALA A 21 -12.51 -1.39 26.53
N MET A 22 -11.40 -2.05 26.16
CA MET A 22 -11.42 -3.22 25.27
C MET A 22 -12.11 -4.42 25.93
N ALA A 23 -11.90 -4.67 27.23
CA ALA A 23 -12.51 -5.79 27.95
C ALA A 23 -14.05 -5.71 28.02
N MET A 24 -14.63 -4.51 27.94
CA MET A 24 -16.10 -4.33 27.93
C MET A 24 -16.75 -4.65 26.57
N LEU A 25 -15.98 -4.67 25.47
CA LEU A 25 -16.50 -4.93 24.13
C LEU A 25 -16.49 -6.42 23.72
N PHE A 26 -15.73 -7.28 24.41
CA PHE A 26 -15.65 -8.71 24.09
C PHE A 26 -16.82 -9.56 24.62
N ARG A 27 -17.41 -9.18 25.76
CA ARG A 27 -18.55 -9.90 26.34
C ARG A 27 -19.79 -9.98 25.44
N PRO A 28 -20.26 -8.89 24.81
CA PRO A 28 -21.45 -8.97 23.97
C PRO A 28 -21.20 -9.80 22.70
N LEU A 29 -19.98 -9.84 22.17
CA LEU A 29 -19.64 -10.61 20.97
C LEU A 29 -19.64 -12.12 21.23
N ALA A 30 -19.16 -12.55 22.40
CA ALA A 30 -19.21 -13.96 22.81
C ALA A 30 -20.65 -14.45 23.03
N GLN A 31 -21.50 -13.61 23.64
CA GLN A 31 -22.91 -13.94 23.83
C GLN A 31 -23.68 -14.01 22.51
N LEU A 32 -23.39 -13.11 21.56
CA LEU A 32 -24.01 -13.14 20.23
C LEU A 32 -23.67 -14.44 19.47
N VAL A 33 -22.42 -14.90 19.57
CA VAL A 33 -21.97 -16.16 18.93
C VAL A 33 -22.62 -17.37 19.58
N ASP A 34 -22.74 -17.39 20.91
CA ASP A 34 -23.39 -18.50 21.62
C ASP A 34 -24.91 -18.55 21.40
N ASP A 35 -25.58 -17.39 21.30
CA ASP A 35 -27.03 -17.33 21.04
C ASP A 35 -27.37 -17.77 19.61
N VAL A 36 -26.57 -17.35 18.62
CA VAL A 36 -26.74 -17.80 17.23
C VAL A 36 -26.51 -19.31 17.10
N ARG A 37 -25.54 -19.86 17.85
CA ARG A 37 -25.23 -21.30 17.84
C ARG A 37 -26.33 -22.15 18.48
N ARG A 38 -27.07 -21.62 19.45
CA ARG A 38 -28.17 -22.33 20.11
C ARG A 38 -29.48 -22.31 19.32
N GLN A 39 -29.72 -21.27 18.52
CA GLN A 39 -31.04 -21.06 17.91
C GLN A 39 -31.27 -21.84 16.61
N THR A 40 -30.24 -22.23 15.85
CA THR A 40 -30.45 -22.96 14.58
C THR A 40 -29.32 -23.95 14.22
N PRO A 41 -29.41 -25.24 14.61
CA PRO A 41 -28.37 -26.23 14.32
C PRO A 41 -28.26 -26.60 12.82
N GLU A 42 -29.34 -26.54 12.05
CA GLU A 42 -29.33 -26.86 10.61
C GLU A 42 -28.73 -25.76 9.72
N LEU A 43 -28.58 -24.53 10.25
CA LEU A 43 -27.82 -23.46 9.61
C LEU A 43 -26.30 -23.62 9.81
N GLY A 44 -25.85 -24.52 10.69
CA GLY A 44 -24.44 -24.71 11.04
C GLY A 44 -23.53 -25.13 9.88
N GLU A 45 -24.00 -26.02 9.00
CA GLU A 45 -23.18 -26.49 7.86
C GLU A 45 -23.15 -25.50 6.69
N ARG A 46 -24.28 -24.82 6.42
CA ARG A 46 -24.35 -23.82 5.35
C ARG A 46 -23.69 -22.51 5.77
N LEU A 47 -23.84 -22.09 7.02
CA LEU A 47 -23.08 -20.98 7.59
C LEU A 47 -21.61 -21.32 7.74
N GLN A 48 -21.15 -22.56 7.91
CA GLN A 48 -19.69 -22.82 7.89
C GLN A 48 -19.06 -22.51 6.53
N ARG A 49 -19.74 -22.82 5.41
CA ARG A 49 -19.22 -22.46 4.07
C ARG A 49 -19.37 -20.97 3.76
N THR A 50 -20.49 -20.35 4.15
CA THR A 50 -20.73 -18.92 3.86
C THR A 50 -20.07 -18.00 4.88
N ALA A 51 -19.94 -18.42 6.15
CA ALA A 51 -19.14 -17.74 7.17
C ALA A 51 -17.64 -18.01 7.00
N ALA A 52 -17.17 -19.08 6.34
CA ALA A 52 -15.78 -19.11 5.89
C ALA A 52 -15.50 -18.00 4.87
N LEU A 53 -16.44 -17.71 3.97
CA LEU A 53 -16.32 -16.60 3.00
C LEU A 53 -16.53 -15.21 3.64
N MET A 54 -17.46 -15.08 4.59
CA MET A 54 -17.74 -13.81 5.28
C MET A 54 -16.80 -13.54 6.48
N ALA A 55 -16.23 -14.56 7.13
CA ALA A 55 -15.20 -14.40 8.16
C ALA A 55 -13.83 -14.09 7.56
N VAL A 56 -13.59 -14.38 6.27
CA VAL A 56 -12.42 -13.84 5.55
C VAL A 56 -12.56 -12.33 5.33
N GLY A 57 -13.78 -11.80 5.21
CA GLY A 57 -14.02 -10.36 5.09
C GLY A 57 -14.16 -9.60 6.42
N GLY A 58 -14.92 -10.16 7.38
CA GLY A 58 -15.23 -9.50 8.66
C GLY A 58 -14.44 -10.04 9.88
N GLY A 59 -14.02 -11.30 9.85
CA GLY A 59 -13.23 -11.93 10.91
C GLY A 59 -11.74 -11.53 10.86
N LEU A 60 -11.22 -11.24 9.68
CA LEU A 60 -9.87 -10.67 9.53
C LEU A 60 -9.78 -9.28 10.20
N ALA A 61 -10.82 -8.45 10.10
CA ALA A 61 -10.84 -7.11 10.66
C ALA A 61 -10.78 -7.11 12.21
N LEU A 62 -11.49 -8.03 12.89
CA LEU A 62 -11.49 -8.12 14.36
C LEU A 62 -10.29 -8.90 14.92
N ALA A 63 -9.78 -9.89 14.19
CA ALA A 63 -8.53 -10.56 14.55
C ALA A 63 -7.32 -9.63 14.42
N LEU A 64 -7.29 -8.74 13.42
CA LEU A 64 -6.23 -7.74 13.24
C LEU A 64 -6.21 -6.70 14.39
N VAL A 65 -7.36 -6.30 14.91
CA VAL A 65 -7.45 -5.33 16.02
C VAL A 65 -7.04 -5.96 17.36
N SER A 66 -7.28 -7.26 17.55
CA SER A 66 -6.95 -7.95 18.81
C SER A 66 -5.50 -8.44 18.88
N PHE A 67 -4.84 -8.63 17.72
CA PHE A 67 -3.42 -8.98 17.64
C PHE A 67 -2.47 -7.78 17.56
N ALA A 68 -3.01 -6.55 17.42
CA ALA A 68 -2.26 -5.29 17.32
C ALA A 68 -1.46 -4.91 18.57
N GLY A 69 -1.50 -5.73 19.63
CA GLY A 69 -0.68 -5.54 20.82
C GLY A 69 0.75 -6.07 20.72
N ASN A 70 1.05 -7.08 19.86
CA ASN A 70 2.40 -7.68 19.83
C ASN A 70 2.74 -8.65 18.66
N ALA A 71 1.94 -8.76 17.58
CA ALA A 71 2.34 -9.62 16.44
C ALA A 71 2.65 -8.86 15.17
N SER A 72 3.74 -9.31 14.54
CA SER A 72 4.13 -9.04 13.17
C SER A 72 2.90 -9.11 12.25
N ALA A 73 2.68 -8.06 11.45
CA ALA A 73 1.62 -8.03 10.46
C ALA A 73 1.63 -9.31 9.60
N PRO A 74 0.46 -9.88 9.24
CA PRO A 74 0.42 -11.08 8.41
C PRO A 74 1.19 -10.86 7.11
N PRO A 75 1.95 -11.87 6.64
CA PRO A 75 2.75 -11.74 5.43
C PRO A 75 1.85 -11.48 4.22
N VAL A 76 2.30 -10.60 3.31
CA VAL A 76 1.56 -10.29 2.09
C VAL A 76 1.64 -11.48 1.13
N THR A 77 0.49 -11.92 0.62
CA THR A 77 0.41 -13.05 -0.32
C THR A 77 -0.10 -12.59 -1.68
N PRO A 78 0.15 -13.34 -2.76
CA PRO A 78 -0.43 -13.09 -4.09
C PRO A 78 -1.93 -12.78 -4.09
N GLU A 79 -2.71 -13.43 -3.24
CA GLU A 79 -4.17 -13.31 -3.17
C GLU A 79 -4.60 -12.04 -2.43
N THR A 80 -3.82 -11.63 -1.43
CA THR A 80 -4.15 -10.50 -0.55
C THR A 80 -3.51 -9.18 -1.00
N VAL A 81 -2.44 -9.26 -1.81
CA VAL A 81 -1.61 -8.10 -2.20
C VAL A 81 -2.42 -6.97 -2.82
N ARG A 82 -3.47 -7.28 -3.60
CA ARG A 82 -4.33 -6.24 -4.20
C ARG A 82 -4.99 -5.38 -3.12
N GLN A 83 -5.62 -6.00 -2.14
CA GLN A 83 -6.33 -5.27 -1.09
C GLN A 83 -5.35 -4.55 -0.18
N THR A 84 -4.19 -5.17 0.09
CA THR A 84 -3.12 -4.58 0.90
C THR A 84 -2.53 -3.32 0.24
N VAL A 85 -2.25 -3.36 -1.06
CA VAL A 85 -1.77 -2.19 -1.81
C VAL A 85 -2.78 -1.04 -1.78
N LEU A 86 -4.08 -1.34 -1.89
CA LEU A 86 -5.13 -0.32 -1.79
C LEU A 86 -5.23 0.30 -0.39
N ASP A 87 -5.21 -0.52 0.67
CA ASP A 87 -5.20 -0.02 2.06
C ASP A 87 -3.97 0.85 2.33
N TRP A 88 -2.80 0.46 1.81
CA TRP A 88 -1.60 1.26 1.97
C TRP A 88 -1.61 2.55 1.15
N ALA A 89 -2.17 2.53 -0.05
CA ALA A 89 -2.36 3.73 -0.86
C ALA A 89 -3.28 4.72 -0.13
N ASP A 90 -4.43 4.26 0.37
CA ASP A 90 -5.38 5.07 1.13
C ASP A 90 -4.75 5.69 2.39
N ARG A 91 -4.06 4.87 3.20
CA ARG A 91 -3.32 5.35 4.39
C ARG A 91 -2.16 6.29 4.08
N SER A 92 -1.68 6.29 2.84
CA SER A 92 -0.63 7.21 2.36
C SER A 92 -1.22 8.48 1.74
N GLY A 93 -2.54 8.57 1.63
CA GLY A 93 -3.23 9.67 0.93
C GLY A 93 -3.13 9.59 -0.59
N PHE A 94 -2.73 8.44 -1.15
CA PHE A 94 -2.68 8.23 -2.60
C PHE A 94 -4.06 7.80 -3.09
N HIS A 95 -4.67 8.62 -3.95
CA HIS A 95 -5.96 8.26 -4.52
C HIS A 95 -5.76 7.22 -5.63
N ALA A 96 -6.15 5.97 -5.36
CA ALA A 96 -6.03 4.88 -6.31
C ALA A 96 -7.26 4.81 -7.23
N GLN A 97 -7.03 4.93 -8.53
CA GLN A 97 -8.04 4.75 -9.57
C GLN A 97 -7.74 3.46 -10.35
N PRO A 98 -8.71 2.54 -10.50
CA PRO A 98 -8.50 1.32 -11.27
C PRO A 98 -8.28 1.64 -12.75
N GLU A 99 -7.25 1.05 -13.34
CA GLU A 99 -7.10 1.05 -14.79
C GLU A 99 -7.94 -0.08 -15.40
N PRO A 100 -8.39 0.04 -16.68
CA PRO A 100 -9.05 -1.05 -17.37
C PRO A 100 -8.09 -2.25 -17.43
N ALA A 101 -8.33 -3.26 -16.59
CA ALA A 101 -7.46 -4.42 -16.49
C ALA A 101 -7.57 -5.23 -17.80
N GLY A 102 -6.63 -5.01 -18.72
CA GLY A 102 -6.44 -5.88 -19.86
C GLY A 102 -6.08 -7.31 -19.42
N SER A 103 -6.14 -8.26 -20.34
CA SER A 103 -5.85 -9.68 -20.06
C SER A 103 -4.44 -9.95 -19.52
N ALA A 104 -3.53 -8.98 -19.61
CA ALA A 104 -2.14 -9.04 -19.13
C ALA A 104 -1.96 -8.77 -17.61
N TYR A 105 -2.96 -8.21 -16.93
CA TYR A 105 -2.84 -7.78 -15.52
C TYR A 105 -3.70 -8.63 -14.59
N PHE A 106 -3.23 -8.83 -13.36
CA PHE A 106 -4.08 -9.22 -12.24
C PHE A 106 -4.81 -7.99 -11.67
N PHE A 107 -4.09 -6.88 -11.57
CA PHE A 107 -4.64 -5.55 -11.32
C PHE A 107 -3.66 -4.47 -11.77
N ALA A 108 -4.19 -3.27 -12.01
CA ALA A 108 -3.45 -2.06 -12.22
C ALA A 108 -4.25 -0.88 -11.66
N TYR A 109 -3.56 0.00 -10.93
CA TYR A 109 -4.13 1.20 -10.34
C TYR A 109 -3.24 2.38 -10.65
N THR A 110 -3.81 3.45 -11.20
CA THR A 110 -3.16 4.75 -11.21
C THR A 110 -3.31 5.37 -9.82
N LEU A 111 -2.19 5.72 -9.21
CA LEU A 111 -2.09 6.44 -7.95
C LEU A 111 -1.91 7.92 -8.28
N HIS A 112 -2.83 8.74 -7.77
CA HIS A 112 -2.75 10.19 -7.89
C HIS A 112 -2.09 10.76 -6.64
N LEU A 113 -0.96 11.43 -6.86
CA LEU A 113 -0.16 12.10 -5.84
C LEU A 113 -0.32 13.62 -5.95
N PRO A 114 0.09 14.40 -4.93
CA PRO A 114 0.04 15.86 -4.97
C PRO A 114 0.81 16.51 -6.13
N SER A 115 1.76 15.80 -6.74
CA SER A 115 2.53 16.24 -7.92
C SER A 115 1.72 16.29 -9.22
N ASP A 116 0.53 15.69 -9.23
CA ASP A 116 -0.35 15.51 -10.41
C ASP A 116 0.31 14.68 -11.54
N LEU A 117 1.36 13.91 -11.22
CA LEU A 117 1.99 12.97 -12.14
C LEU A 117 1.48 11.55 -11.86
N PRO A 118 0.99 10.82 -12.88
CA PRO A 118 0.41 9.51 -12.67
C PRO A 118 1.50 8.46 -12.36
N VAL A 119 1.37 7.79 -11.22
CA VAL A 119 2.18 6.64 -10.84
C VAL A 119 1.29 5.41 -10.82
N THR A 120 1.59 4.39 -11.63
CA THR A 120 0.82 3.15 -11.69
C THR A 120 1.42 2.09 -10.75
N ALA A 121 0.59 1.51 -9.87
CA ALA A 121 0.91 0.30 -9.14
C ALA A 121 0.17 -0.89 -9.76
N SER A 122 0.89 -1.93 -10.18
CA SER A 122 0.32 -3.04 -10.92
C SER A 122 0.96 -4.38 -10.59
N ARG A 123 0.25 -5.45 -10.92
CA ARG A 123 0.73 -6.83 -10.88
C ARG A 123 0.38 -7.50 -12.20
N THR A 124 1.37 -7.99 -12.92
CA THR A 124 1.19 -8.58 -14.26
C THR A 124 1.13 -10.10 -14.20
N LYS A 125 0.50 -10.73 -15.20
CA LYS A 125 0.52 -12.19 -15.34
C LYS A 125 1.88 -12.73 -15.78
N ALA A 126 2.68 -11.91 -16.46
CA ALA A 126 4.05 -12.25 -16.85
C ALA A 126 4.99 -12.32 -15.64
N ARG A 127 4.69 -11.57 -14.57
CA ARG A 127 5.45 -11.55 -13.32
C ARG A 127 4.49 -11.60 -12.14
N PRO A 128 3.97 -12.79 -11.81
CA PRO A 128 3.01 -12.95 -10.73
C PRO A 128 3.63 -12.66 -9.36
N ASP A 129 4.94 -12.76 -9.19
CA ASP A 129 5.55 -12.67 -7.85
C ASP A 129 6.01 -11.26 -7.46
N ASP A 130 5.79 -10.28 -8.35
CA ASP A 130 6.24 -8.89 -8.19
C ASP A 130 5.06 -7.90 -8.22
N ILE A 131 5.17 -6.83 -7.44
CA ILE A 131 4.46 -5.58 -7.69
C ILE A 131 5.36 -4.65 -8.47
N THR A 132 4.82 -4.07 -9.54
CA THR A 132 5.47 -3.06 -10.34
C THR A 132 4.88 -1.70 -10.01
N VAL A 133 5.72 -0.80 -9.50
CA VAL A 133 5.43 0.62 -9.40
C VAL A 133 6.09 1.30 -10.59
N ALA A 134 5.32 1.91 -11.46
CA ALA A 134 5.81 2.51 -12.69
C ALA A 134 5.26 3.92 -12.86
N ALA A 135 6.04 4.81 -13.44
CA ALA A 135 5.62 6.15 -13.75
C ALA A 135 6.15 6.52 -15.14
N THR A 136 5.32 7.21 -15.95
CA THR A 136 5.68 7.57 -17.32
C THR A 136 5.54 9.06 -17.53
N LEU A 137 6.62 9.73 -17.89
CA LEU A 137 6.60 11.12 -18.33
C LEU A 137 6.69 11.15 -19.86
N ARG A 138 5.61 11.59 -20.51
CA ARG A 138 5.60 11.85 -21.95
C ARG A 138 6.08 13.27 -22.21
N LEU A 139 6.96 13.43 -23.18
CA LEU A 139 7.46 14.73 -23.61
C LEU A 139 6.83 15.15 -24.94
N SER A 140 6.53 16.45 -25.06
CA SER A 140 6.19 17.06 -26.33
C SER A 140 7.41 17.06 -27.27
N GLY A 141 7.17 17.15 -28.58
CA GLY A 141 8.23 17.12 -29.61
C GLY A 141 9.35 18.15 -29.37
N GLU A 142 9.01 19.32 -28.81
CA GLU A 142 9.94 20.41 -28.51
C GLU A 142 11.00 20.04 -27.45
N HIS A 143 10.71 19.05 -26.60
CA HIS A 143 11.57 18.67 -25.48
C HIS A 143 12.31 17.34 -25.70
N GLN A 144 12.12 16.66 -26.83
CA GLN A 144 12.76 15.36 -27.10
C GLN A 144 14.30 15.47 -27.11
N GLY A 145 14.85 16.59 -27.60
CA GLY A 145 16.29 16.87 -27.57
C GLY A 145 16.88 16.98 -26.16
N ALA A 146 16.04 17.11 -25.12
CA ALA A 146 16.50 17.20 -23.75
C ALA A 146 17.00 15.85 -23.19
N PHE A 147 16.52 14.71 -23.71
CA PHE A 147 16.87 13.35 -23.27
C PHE A 147 18.22 12.85 -23.83
N ASN A 148 19.23 13.72 -23.81
CA ASN A 148 20.59 13.41 -24.21
C ASN A 148 21.38 12.64 -23.14
N GLU A 149 22.52 12.08 -23.51
CA GLU A 149 23.34 11.24 -22.62
C GLU A 149 23.73 11.91 -21.29
N PRO A 150 24.07 13.21 -21.23
CA PRO A 150 24.28 13.92 -19.97
C PRO A 150 23.04 13.95 -19.06
N PHE A 151 21.85 14.15 -19.63
CA PHE A 151 20.59 14.12 -18.87
C PHE A 151 20.35 12.73 -18.29
N ARG A 152 20.51 11.67 -19.11
CA ARG A 152 20.29 10.28 -18.69
C ARG A 152 21.20 9.89 -17.53
N ARG A 153 22.51 10.19 -17.64
CA ARG A 153 23.48 9.90 -16.57
C ARG A 153 23.17 10.65 -15.29
N ARG A 154 22.78 11.92 -15.37
CA ARG A 154 22.42 12.71 -14.19
C ARG A 154 21.16 12.18 -13.52
N LEU A 155 20.11 11.92 -14.30
CA LEU A 155 18.87 11.36 -13.78
C LEU A 155 19.12 9.99 -13.12
N GLN A 156 19.94 9.14 -13.73
CA GLN A 156 20.24 7.82 -13.18
C GLN A 156 21.14 7.87 -11.95
N SER A 157 22.06 8.85 -11.85
CA SER A 157 22.84 9.09 -10.63
C SER A 157 21.98 9.63 -9.47
N ASP A 158 20.93 10.37 -9.79
CA ASP A 158 20.04 10.97 -8.80
C ASP A 158 18.98 9.98 -8.29
N LEU A 159 18.72 8.90 -9.03
CA LEU A 159 17.78 7.85 -8.68
C LEU A 159 18.51 6.71 -7.98
N GLY A 160 17.96 6.25 -6.86
CA GLY A 160 18.56 5.22 -6.03
C GLY A 160 18.67 3.86 -6.72
N GLU A 161 19.45 2.96 -6.11
CA GLU A 161 19.54 1.58 -6.57
C GLU A 161 18.16 0.90 -6.56
N GLY A 162 17.86 0.15 -7.63
CA GLY A 162 16.59 -0.59 -7.76
C GLY A 162 15.51 0.10 -8.61
N VAL A 163 15.76 1.32 -9.09
CA VAL A 163 14.90 2.01 -10.06
C VAL A 163 15.39 1.73 -11.48
N GLU A 164 14.59 1.04 -12.28
CA GLU A 164 14.83 0.79 -13.70
C GLU A 164 14.32 1.97 -14.53
N ILE A 165 15.20 2.60 -15.32
CA ILE A 165 14.86 3.74 -16.16
C ILE A 165 14.96 3.31 -17.62
N ARG A 166 13.88 3.47 -18.37
CA ARG A 166 13.83 3.20 -19.81
C ARG A 166 13.48 4.48 -20.55
N PHE A 167 14.32 4.82 -21.52
CA PHE A 167 14.14 5.98 -22.37
C PHE A 167 13.58 5.55 -23.72
N GLU A 168 12.37 6.02 -24.03
CA GLU A 168 11.77 5.95 -25.35
C GLU A 168 11.90 7.31 -26.05
N PRO A 169 11.77 7.39 -27.40
CA PRO A 169 11.96 8.63 -28.15
C PRO A 169 11.10 9.82 -27.65
N ASN A 170 9.94 9.53 -27.06
CA ASN A 170 8.98 10.53 -26.58
C ASN A 170 8.55 10.31 -25.12
N ALA A 171 9.16 9.37 -24.40
CA ALA A 171 8.75 9.02 -23.06
C ALA A 171 9.92 8.57 -22.18
N LEU A 172 9.83 8.95 -20.91
CA LEU A 172 10.66 8.41 -19.83
C LEU A 172 9.79 7.45 -19.03
N HIS A 173 10.22 6.20 -18.93
CA HIS A 173 9.61 5.21 -18.08
C HIS A 173 10.51 4.97 -16.87
N VAL A 174 9.93 5.13 -15.69
CA VAL A 174 10.56 4.81 -14.42
C VAL A 174 9.80 3.62 -13.86
N GLU A 175 10.50 2.55 -13.52
CA GLU A 175 9.89 1.32 -13.04
C GLU A 175 10.68 0.78 -11.85
N GLN A 176 9.98 0.43 -10.79
CA GLN A 176 10.53 -0.30 -9.66
C GLN A 176 9.72 -1.55 -9.42
N ARG A 177 10.43 -2.67 -9.26
CA ARG A 177 9.84 -3.97 -8.99
C ARG A 177 10.10 -4.35 -7.55
N ILE A 178 9.04 -4.76 -6.85
CA ILE A 178 9.10 -5.19 -5.47
C ILE A 178 8.55 -6.62 -5.38
N PRO A 179 9.37 -7.61 -5.02
CA PRO A 179 8.89 -8.96 -4.76
C PRO A 179 7.82 -8.95 -3.67
N ILE A 180 6.72 -9.67 -3.86
CA ILE A 180 5.62 -9.77 -2.89
C ILE A 180 6.13 -10.23 -1.50
N GLN A 181 7.16 -11.07 -1.49
CA GLN A 181 7.78 -11.64 -0.29
C GLN A 181 8.48 -10.58 0.58
N SER A 182 9.03 -9.53 -0.03
CA SER A 182 9.70 -8.40 0.63
C SER A 182 8.84 -7.15 0.65
N LEU A 183 7.60 -7.25 0.19
CA LEU A 183 6.67 -6.14 0.12
C LEU A 183 6.20 -5.77 1.53
N SER A 184 6.38 -4.50 1.87
CA SER A 184 5.93 -3.89 3.11
C SER A 184 5.31 -2.54 2.78
N ARG A 185 4.54 -1.98 3.72
CA ARG A 185 4.00 -0.62 3.55
C ARG A 185 5.12 0.39 3.29
N ALA A 186 6.24 0.27 4.01
CA ALA A 186 7.37 1.19 3.86
C ALA A 186 8.02 1.07 2.47
N THR A 187 8.29 -0.16 2.00
CA THR A 187 8.89 -0.38 0.68
C THR A 187 7.97 0.04 -0.46
N PHE A 188 6.66 -0.23 -0.35
CA PHE A 188 5.66 0.26 -1.30
C PHE A 188 5.57 1.80 -1.32
N HIS A 189 5.42 2.42 -0.15
CA HIS A 189 5.30 3.87 -0.03
C HIS A 189 6.54 4.58 -0.59
N GLN A 190 7.73 4.10 -0.23
CA GLN A 190 8.98 4.66 -0.73
C GLN A 190 9.08 4.52 -2.25
N ALA A 191 8.74 3.37 -2.83
CA ALA A 191 8.79 3.19 -4.27
C ALA A 191 7.85 4.12 -5.04
N VAL A 192 6.66 4.39 -4.50
CA VAL A 192 5.71 5.36 -5.08
C VAL A 192 6.30 6.78 -5.05
N LEU A 193 6.90 7.17 -3.94
CA LEU A 193 7.56 8.47 -3.82
C LEU A 193 8.81 8.60 -4.71
N ASP A 194 9.61 7.55 -4.83
CA ASP A 194 10.81 7.54 -5.68
C ASP A 194 10.43 7.69 -7.15
N ALA A 195 9.39 6.95 -7.59
CA ALA A 195 8.87 7.06 -8.95
C ALA A 195 8.32 8.46 -9.25
N ASP A 196 7.59 9.07 -8.31
CA ASP A 196 7.09 10.43 -8.45
C ASP A 196 8.22 11.48 -8.48
N ALA A 197 9.14 11.41 -7.53
CA ALA A 197 10.29 12.30 -7.45
C ALA A 197 11.14 12.23 -8.73
N ALA A 198 11.27 11.04 -9.32
CA ALA A 198 11.93 10.86 -10.61
C ALA A 198 11.27 11.69 -11.72
N LEU A 199 9.94 11.62 -11.83
CA LEU A 199 9.22 12.37 -12.86
C LEU A 199 9.23 13.87 -12.60
N VAL A 200 9.05 14.30 -11.35
CA VAL A 200 9.12 15.73 -10.97
C VAL A 200 10.48 16.30 -11.34
N ARG A 201 11.56 15.60 -11.02
CA ARG A 201 12.92 16.01 -11.37
C ARG A 201 13.12 16.04 -12.88
N ALA A 202 12.76 14.97 -13.58
CA ALA A 202 12.87 14.90 -15.04
C ALA A 202 12.11 16.07 -15.71
N ARG A 203 10.89 16.37 -15.25
CA ARG A 203 10.09 17.51 -15.71
C ARG A 203 10.79 18.84 -15.43
N SER A 204 11.32 19.06 -14.23
CA SER A 204 12.02 20.31 -13.87
C SER A 204 13.28 20.54 -14.73
N MET A 205 14.02 19.47 -15.03
CA MET A 205 15.23 19.54 -15.87
C MET A 205 14.90 19.81 -17.34
N VAL A 206 13.72 19.42 -17.80
CA VAL A 206 13.22 19.72 -19.15
C VAL A 206 12.71 21.15 -19.24
N GLN A 207 11.97 21.63 -18.24
CA GLN A 207 11.36 22.96 -18.21
C GLN A 207 12.35 24.08 -17.86
N GLY A 208 13.45 23.77 -17.16
CA GLY A 208 14.50 24.73 -16.81
C GLY A 208 15.51 25.01 -17.93
N ARG A 209 15.24 24.54 -19.15
CA ARG A 209 16.03 24.79 -20.37
C ARG A 209 15.26 25.67 -21.32
#